data_AF-A0A1Q7C6Z4-F1
#
_entry.id   AF-A0A1Q7C6Z4-F1
#
_cell.length_a   1.000
_cell.length_b   1.000
_cell.length_c   1.000
_cell.angle_alpha   90.00
_cell.angle_beta   90.00
_cell.angle_gamma   90.00
#
_symmetry.space_group_name_H-M   'P 1'
#
loop_
_entity.id
_entity.type
_entity.pdbx_description
1 polymer ?
#
loop_
_entity_poly.entity_id
_entity_poly.type
_entity_poly.pdbx_seq_one_letter_code
_entity_poly.pdbx_strand_id
1 'polypeptide(L)'
;MHPLAGDTARLDDLRDPGNTIFATLSAGNYDKHFTLYRCTGAAGSSRCVFYNKVGDVLELRLSNALLGKAHAVTDGQFQAITFPIDDLRAYAQEALDAWVNHNDARLELLATPEAVNKLKAIPDAHRGDTWTFKEGQGAAGSSYLTWTNPAGDALIFRFLNAAVAAEADRQHRIVDVIFQPHG
;
A
#
# COMPACT_ATOMS: atom_id res chain seq x y z
N MET A 1 -24.98 -13.58 -2.65
CA MET A 1 -24.77 -13.26 -1.23
C MET A 1 -23.40 -12.63 -1.13
N HIS A 2 -23.33 -11.31 -0.92
CA HIS A 2 -22.07 -10.64 -0.65
C HIS A 2 -21.70 -10.92 0.82
N PRO A 3 -20.50 -11.44 1.13
CA PRO A 3 -20.07 -11.54 2.51
C PRO A 3 -19.95 -10.12 3.08
N LEU A 4 -20.63 -9.87 4.19
CA LEU A 4 -20.42 -8.68 5.00
C LEU A 4 -19.02 -8.79 5.61
N ALA A 5 -18.31 -7.66 5.74
CA ALA A 5 -17.01 -7.64 6.39
C ALA A 5 -17.07 -8.30 7.77
N GLY A 6 -16.23 -9.30 8.03
CA GLY A 6 -16.08 -9.94 9.34
C GLY A 6 -16.88 -11.22 9.60
N ASP A 7 -17.47 -11.86 8.57
CA ASP A 7 -18.11 -13.18 8.73
C ASP A 7 -17.06 -14.30 8.89
N THR A 8 -16.50 -14.40 10.09
CA THR A 8 -15.47 -15.38 10.46
C THR A 8 -16.01 -16.80 10.46
N ALA A 9 -17.29 -17.00 10.81
CA ALA A 9 -17.94 -18.30 10.76
C ALA A 9 -18.01 -18.84 9.33
N ARG A 10 -18.43 -18.00 8.37
CA ARG A 10 -18.42 -18.40 6.96
C ARG A 10 -17.01 -18.64 6.44
N LEU A 11 -16.04 -17.88 6.93
CA LEU A 11 -14.64 -18.06 6.56
C LEU A 11 -14.07 -19.39 7.07
N ASP A 12 -14.42 -19.78 8.31
CA ASP A 12 -14.06 -21.07 8.91
C ASP A 12 -14.69 -22.24 8.14
N ASP A 13 -15.94 -22.10 7.69
CA ASP A 13 -16.60 -23.10 6.84
C ASP A 13 -15.91 -23.29 5.48
N LEU A 14 -15.32 -22.23 4.92
CA LEU A 14 -14.76 -22.27 3.56
C LEU A 14 -13.30 -22.70 3.53
N ARG A 15 -12.55 -22.49 4.61
CA ARG A 15 -11.12 -22.82 4.69
C ARG A 15 -10.85 -24.11 5.43
N ASP A 16 -9.79 -24.80 5.05
CA ASP A 16 -9.20 -25.85 5.88
C ASP A 16 -8.79 -25.23 7.25
N PRO A 17 -9.12 -25.85 8.40
CA PRO A 17 -8.75 -25.33 9.72
C PRO A 17 -7.24 -25.15 9.91
N GLY A 18 -6.41 -25.93 9.20
CA GLY A 18 -4.95 -25.80 9.20
C GLY A 18 -4.43 -24.62 8.37
N ASN A 19 -5.29 -23.98 7.56
CA ASN A 19 -4.91 -22.83 6.76
C ASN A 19 -4.95 -21.53 7.59
N THR A 20 -3.77 -20.96 7.83
CA THR A 20 -3.58 -19.74 8.64
C THR A 20 -3.65 -18.45 7.83
N ILE A 21 -3.82 -18.49 6.50
CA ILE A 21 -3.72 -17.28 5.66
C ILE A 21 -4.66 -16.16 6.10
N PHE A 22 -5.88 -16.53 6.50
CA PHE A 22 -6.86 -15.56 6.95
C PHE A 22 -6.57 -15.06 8.36
N ALA A 23 -5.91 -15.84 9.21
CA ALA A 23 -5.39 -15.35 10.48
C ALA A 23 -4.27 -14.32 10.25
N THR A 24 -3.37 -14.55 9.27
CA THR A 24 -2.35 -13.58 8.84
C THR A 24 -2.98 -12.28 8.34
N LEU A 25 -3.98 -12.38 7.46
CA LEU A 25 -4.71 -11.22 6.94
C LEU A 25 -5.49 -10.49 8.03
N SER A 26 -6.08 -11.20 8.99
CA SER A 26 -6.82 -10.62 10.12
C SER A 26 -5.91 -9.94 11.14
N ALA A 27 -4.70 -10.47 11.37
CA ALA A 27 -3.73 -9.89 12.29
C ALA A 27 -3.09 -8.60 11.74
N GLY A 28 -3.02 -8.45 10.41
CA GLY A 28 -2.51 -7.23 9.78
C GLY A 28 -3.59 -6.22 9.40
N ASN A 29 -3.26 -4.94 9.47
CA ASN A 29 -4.06 -3.86 8.90
C ASN A 29 -3.74 -3.68 7.39
N TYR A 30 -4.05 -4.73 6.62
CA TYR A 30 -4.02 -4.72 5.15
C TYR A 30 -5.34 -4.25 4.56
N ASP A 31 -5.32 -3.75 3.32
CA ASP A 31 -6.55 -3.57 2.53
C ASP A 31 -7.12 -4.96 2.17
N LYS A 32 -8.28 -5.29 2.73
CA LYS A 32 -8.92 -6.60 2.56
C LYS A 32 -9.89 -6.64 1.38
N HIS A 33 -9.98 -5.56 0.60
CA HIS A 33 -10.86 -5.47 -0.56
C HIS A 33 -10.22 -6.11 -1.80
N PHE A 34 -10.13 -7.44 -1.76
CA PHE A 34 -9.58 -8.23 -2.85
C PHE A 34 -10.60 -8.45 -3.98
N THR A 35 -10.15 -8.26 -5.21
CA THR A 35 -10.89 -8.58 -6.44
C THR A 35 -10.23 -9.76 -7.12
N LEU A 36 -11.03 -10.74 -7.55
CA LEU A 36 -10.52 -11.89 -8.29
C LEU A 36 -9.90 -11.44 -9.61
N TYR A 37 -8.64 -11.81 -9.83
CA TYR A 37 -7.96 -11.57 -11.10
C TYR A 37 -8.10 -12.77 -12.04
N ARG A 38 -7.70 -13.96 -11.57
CA ARG A 38 -7.80 -15.19 -12.37
C ARG A 38 -7.80 -16.43 -11.49
N CYS A 39 -8.40 -17.50 -12.01
CA CYS A 39 -8.20 -18.84 -11.50
C CYS A 39 -7.54 -19.71 -12.57
N THR A 40 -6.54 -20.48 -12.18
CA THR A 40 -5.89 -21.47 -13.04
C THR A 40 -6.11 -22.86 -12.45
N GLY A 41 -6.74 -23.74 -13.24
CA GLY A 41 -7.08 -25.09 -12.82
C GLY A 41 -6.00 -26.10 -13.23
N ALA A 42 -5.66 -27.01 -12.33
CA ALA A 42 -4.86 -28.22 -12.59
C ALA A 42 -5.61 -29.47 -12.07
N ALA A 43 -5.08 -30.67 -12.34
CA ALA A 43 -5.63 -31.89 -11.78
C ALA A 43 -5.60 -31.83 -10.24
N GLY A 44 -6.76 -32.02 -9.60
CA GLY A 44 -6.92 -32.05 -8.14
C GLY A 44 -7.05 -30.69 -7.45
N SER A 45 -6.57 -29.59 -8.03
CA SER A 45 -6.65 -28.26 -7.39
C SER A 45 -6.67 -27.09 -8.38
N SER A 46 -7.25 -25.98 -7.95
CA SER A 46 -7.20 -24.70 -8.66
C SER A 46 -6.48 -23.65 -7.81
N ARG A 47 -5.76 -22.72 -8.45
CA ARG A 47 -5.17 -21.55 -7.80
C ARG A 47 -5.87 -20.30 -8.29
N CYS A 48 -6.44 -19.54 -7.37
CA CYS A 48 -7.10 -18.27 -7.65
C CYS A 48 -6.28 -17.12 -7.09
N VAL A 49 -5.92 -16.17 -7.95
CA VAL A 49 -5.16 -14.97 -7.60
C VAL A 49 -6.12 -13.81 -7.51
N PHE A 50 -5.98 -13.02 -6.46
CA PHE A 50 -6.72 -11.82 -6.19
C PHE A 50 -5.76 -10.66 -5.97
N TYR A 51 -6.16 -9.47 -6.38
CA TYR A 51 -5.46 -8.22 -6.08
C TYR A 51 -6.39 -7.29 -5.32
N ASN A 52 -5.86 -6.53 -4.37
CA ASN A 52 -6.58 -5.38 -3.83
C ASN A 52 -6.19 -4.09 -4.58
N LYS A 53 -6.80 -2.96 -4.25
CA LYS A 53 -6.50 -1.68 -4.91
C LYS A 53 -5.08 -1.19 -4.63
N VAL A 54 -4.46 -1.73 -3.59
CA VAL A 54 -3.10 -1.42 -3.15
C VAL A 54 -2.03 -2.22 -3.92
N GLY A 55 -2.45 -3.25 -4.67
CA GLY A 55 -1.53 -4.13 -5.40
C GLY A 55 -0.96 -5.27 -4.57
N ASP A 56 -1.48 -5.50 -3.35
CA ASP A 56 -1.20 -6.72 -2.61
C ASP A 56 -1.80 -7.91 -3.36
N VAL A 57 -1.13 -9.06 -3.26
CA VAL A 57 -1.53 -10.29 -3.93
C VAL A 57 -1.97 -11.31 -2.89
N LEU A 58 -3.21 -11.80 -3.04
CA LEU A 58 -3.70 -12.96 -2.31
C LEU A 58 -3.87 -14.12 -3.31
N GLU A 59 -3.14 -15.21 -3.10
CA GLU A 59 -3.34 -16.45 -3.85
C GLU A 59 -4.00 -17.49 -2.93
N LEU A 60 -5.09 -18.08 -3.39
CA LEU A 60 -5.78 -19.18 -2.69
C LEU A 60 -5.68 -20.45 -3.51
N ARG A 61 -5.36 -21.56 -2.85
CA ARG A 61 -5.42 -22.91 -3.43
C ARG A 61 -6.72 -23.58 -3.00
N LEU A 62 -7.49 -24.01 -3.98
CA LEU A 62 -8.76 -24.69 -3.78
C LEU A 62 -8.65 -26.17 -4.20
N SER A 63 -9.22 -27.07 -3.41
CA SER A 63 -9.39 -28.47 -3.78
C SER A 63 -10.57 -28.63 -4.73
N ASN A 64 -10.32 -29.15 -5.94
CA ASN A 64 -11.38 -29.32 -6.95
C ASN A 64 -12.46 -30.31 -6.48
N ALA A 65 -12.09 -31.31 -5.66
CA ALA A 65 -13.01 -32.32 -5.13
C ALA A 65 -13.96 -31.77 -4.04
N LEU A 66 -13.61 -30.63 -3.45
CA LEU A 66 -14.36 -29.97 -2.39
C LEU A 66 -15.07 -28.70 -2.87
N LEU A 67 -14.96 -28.33 -4.16
CA LEU A 67 -15.70 -27.19 -4.69
C LEU A 67 -17.21 -27.40 -4.49
N GLY A 68 -17.88 -26.39 -3.93
CA GLY A 68 -19.28 -26.46 -3.52
C GLY A 68 -19.52 -27.09 -2.14
N LYS A 69 -18.46 -27.48 -1.43
CA LYS A 69 -18.50 -28.04 -0.07
C LYS A 69 -17.69 -27.17 0.90
N ALA A 70 -17.80 -27.47 2.19
CA ALA A 70 -16.95 -26.87 3.22
C ALA A 70 -15.47 -27.20 3.00
N HIS A 71 -14.59 -26.32 3.48
CA HIS A 71 -13.13 -26.46 3.49
C HIS A 71 -12.48 -26.60 2.09
N ALA A 72 -13.13 -26.03 1.07
CA ALA A 72 -12.59 -26.06 -0.29
C ALA A 72 -11.27 -25.29 -0.42
N VAL A 73 -11.03 -24.25 0.38
CA VAL A 73 -9.78 -23.49 0.40
C VAL A 73 -8.76 -24.21 1.28
N THR A 74 -7.84 -24.93 0.65
CA THR A 74 -6.88 -25.79 1.34
C THR A 74 -5.58 -25.10 1.73
N ASP A 75 -5.20 -24.02 1.05
CA ASP A 75 -3.98 -23.26 1.33
C ASP A 75 -4.12 -21.82 0.79
N GLY A 76 -3.25 -20.92 1.23
CA GLY A 76 -3.19 -19.56 0.71
C GLY A 76 -1.85 -18.89 0.96
N GLN A 77 -1.50 -17.96 0.09
CA GLN A 77 -0.29 -17.15 0.16
C GLN A 77 -0.68 -15.69 0.02
N PHE A 78 -0.05 -14.83 0.81
CA PHE A 78 -0.29 -13.39 0.79
C PHE A 78 1.04 -12.67 0.65
N GLN A 79 1.11 -11.80 -0.35
CA GLN A 79 2.27 -10.95 -0.62
C GLN A 79 1.80 -9.50 -0.59
N ALA A 80 2.16 -8.80 0.48
CA ALA A 80 1.96 -7.36 0.55
C ALA A 80 2.94 -6.64 -0.37
N ILE A 81 2.51 -5.52 -0.95
CA ILE A 81 3.40 -4.57 -1.61
C ILE A 81 4.37 -3.99 -0.56
N THR A 82 5.65 -3.92 -0.90
CA THR A 82 6.69 -3.45 0.02
C THR A 82 6.88 -1.94 -0.05
N PHE A 83 7.35 -1.37 1.06
CA PHE A 83 7.69 0.04 1.20
C PHE A 83 9.06 0.19 1.87
N PRO A 84 9.87 1.21 1.55
CA PRO A 84 11.13 1.49 2.26
C PRO A 84 10.89 1.82 3.74
N ILE A 85 11.36 0.98 4.66
CA ILE A 85 10.98 1.06 6.09
C ILE A 85 11.99 1.84 6.95
N ASP A 86 13.28 1.66 6.71
CA ASP A 86 14.36 2.18 7.55
C ASP A 86 14.92 3.51 7.05
N ASP A 87 14.48 3.94 5.86
CA ASP A 87 14.93 5.16 5.22
C ASP A 87 13.74 6.02 4.77
N LEU A 88 13.39 7.00 5.60
CA LEU A 88 12.35 7.99 5.27
C LEU A 88 12.66 8.74 3.97
N ARG A 89 13.95 8.92 3.63
CA ARG A 89 14.34 9.56 2.37
C ARG A 89 14.01 8.67 1.20
N ALA A 90 14.29 7.37 1.26
CA ALA A 90 13.88 6.43 0.21
C ALA A 90 12.36 6.40 0.03
N TYR A 91 11.61 6.44 1.14
CA TYR A 91 10.14 6.49 1.10
C TYR A 91 9.62 7.78 0.44
N ALA A 92 10.13 8.94 0.83
CA ALA A 92 9.76 10.22 0.22
C ALA A 92 10.24 10.34 -1.24
N GLN A 93 11.41 9.80 -1.57
CA GLN A 93 11.91 9.75 -2.95
C GLN A 93 10.95 8.94 -3.83
N GLU A 94 10.43 7.81 -3.33
CA GLU A 94 9.46 7.03 -4.07
C GLU A 94 8.15 7.79 -4.33
N ALA A 95 7.71 8.63 -3.37
CA ALA A 95 6.54 9.47 -3.55
C ALA A 95 6.79 10.61 -4.55
N LEU A 96 7.98 11.21 -4.51
CA LEU A 96 8.42 12.20 -5.47
C LEU A 96 8.46 11.61 -6.89
N ASP A 97 9.07 10.43 -7.05
CA ASP A 97 9.13 9.73 -8.34
C ASP A 97 7.73 9.34 -8.84
N ALA A 98 6.85 8.89 -7.94
CA ALA A 98 5.46 8.60 -8.29
C ALA A 98 4.72 9.86 -8.77
N TRP A 99 4.91 11.00 -8.11
CA TRP A 99 4.32 12.27 -8.54
C TRP A 99 4.88 12.74 -9.88
N VAL A 100 6.21 12.73 -10.07
CA VAL A 100 6.87 13.09 -11.34
C VAL A 100 6.36 12.22 -12.50
N ASN A 101 6.16 10.92 -12.27
CA ASN A 101 5.73 9.97 -13.31
C ASN A 101 4.21 9.83 -13.45
N HIS A 102 3.41 10.70 -12.83
CA HIS A 102 1.94 10.61 -12.82
C HIS A 102 1.39 9.23 -12.33
N ASN A 103 2.13 8.55 -11.45
CA ASN A 103 1.71 7.29 -10.85
C ASN A 103 0.85 7.55 -9.62
N ASP A 104 -0.38 8.01 -9.86
CA ASP A 104 -1.35 8.35 -8.82
C ASP A 104 -1.63 7.17 -7.88
N ALA A 105 -1.71 5.96 -8.41
CA ALA A 105 -1.95 4.76 -7.61
C ALA A 105 -0.83 4.54 -6.59
N ARG A 106 0.45 4.70 -6.97
CA ARG A 106 1.55 4.57 -6.01
C ARG A 106 1.58 5.75 -5.03
N LEU A 107 1.23 6.95 -5.49
CA LEU A 107 1.22 8.13 -4.63
C LEU A 107 0.15 8.03 -3.53
N GLU A 108 -1.03 7.51 -3.86
CA GLU A 108 -2.13 7.24 -2.93
C GLU A 108 -1.76 6.20 -1.87
N LEU A 109 -0.76 5.35 -2.11
CA LEU A 109 -0.26 4.39 -1.12
C LEU A 109 0.78 4.99 -0.18
N LEU A 110 1.53 5.99 -0.64
CA LEU A 110 2.65 6.57 0.09
C LEU A 110 2.23 7.77 0.96
N ALA A 111 1.19 8.49 0.54
CA ALA A 111 0.78 9.75 1.16
C ALA A 111 -0.71 9.77 1.50
N THR A 112 -1.08 10.41 2.60
CA THR A 112 -2.48 10.61 2.97
C THR A 112 -3.25 11.33 1.85
N PRO A 113 -4.58 11.18 1.75
CA PRO A 113 -5.37 11.88 0.73
C PRO A 113 -5.15 13.41 0.72
N GLU A 114 -4.94 14.01 1.89
CA GLU A 114 -4.62 15.44 2.01
C GLU A 114 -3.27 15.78 1.36
N ALA A 115 -2.23 15.00 1.65
CA ALA A 115 -0.91 15.18 1.06
C ALA A 115 -0.90 14.94 -0.46
N VAL A 116 -1.65 13.93 -0.94
CA VAL A 116 -1.85 13.68 -2.38
C VAL A 116 -2.50 14.89 -3.05
N ASN A 117 -3.55 15.45 -2.44
CA ASN A 117 -4.23 16.63 -2.98
C ASN A 117 -3.30 17.84 -3.05
N LYS A 118 -2.44 18.05 -2.05
CA LYS A 118 -1.44 19.13 -2.05
C LYS A 118 -0.42 18.95 -3.18
N LEU A 119 0.09 17.73 -3.40
CA LEU A 119 0.97 17.42 -4.54
C LEU A 119 0.27 17.63 -5.89
N LYS A 120 -0.99 17.21 -6.02
CA LYS A 120 -1.78 17.41 -7.25
C LYS A 120 -2.13 18.87 -7.52
N ALA A 121 -2.11 19.72 -6.49
CA ALA A 121 -2.35 21.16 -6.64
C ALA A 121 -1.11 21.94 -7.11
N ILE A 122 0.09 21.34 -7.06
CA ILE A 122 1.30 21.94 -7.63
C ILE A 122 1.16 21.98 -9.15
N PRO A 123 1.46 23.10 -9.83
CA PRO A 123 1.37 23.18 -11.28
C PRO A 123 2.16 22.08 -11.99
N ASP A 124 1.54 21.41 -12.98
CA ASP A 124 2.13 20.26 -13.66
C ASP A 124 3.49 20.55 -14.32
N ALA A 125 3.80 21.81 -14.64
CA ALA A 125 5.11 22.22 -15.13
C ALA A 125 6.26 21.81 -14.18
N HIS A 126 6.00 21.77 -12.87
CA HIS A 126 7.00 21.39 -11.87
C HIS A 126 7.28 19.89 -11.78
N ARG A 127 6.46 19.03 -12.41
CA ARG A 127 6.74 17.59 -12.48
C ARG A 127 7.94 17.28 -13.37
N GLY A 128 8.24 18.17 -14.33
CA GLY A 128 9.42 18.05 -15.20
C GLY A 128 10.71 18.60 -14.59
N ASP A 129 10.63 19.22 -13.41
CA ASP A 129 11.80 19.81 -12.76
C ASP A 129 12.76 18.73 -12.22
N THR A 130 14.04 19.08 -12.17
CA THR A 130 15.03 18.24 -11.47
C THR A 130 15.00 18.53 -9.98
N TRP A 131 14.38 17.65 -9.20
CA TRP A 131 14.30 17.76 -7.75
C TRP A 131 15.50 17.09 -7.08
N THR A 132 16.26 17.85 -6.28
CA THR A 132 17.45 17.36 -5.56
C THR A 132 17.20 17.39 -4.06
N PHE A 133 17.52 16.29 -3.37
CA PHE A 133 17.43 16.24 -1.90
C PHE A 133 18.36 17.27 -1.27
N LYS A 134 17.80 18.11 -0.40
CA LYS A 134 18.53 19.17 0.30
C LYS A 134 18.89 18.75 1.72
N GLU A 135 17.88 18.44 2.54
CA GLU A 135 18.09 18.14 3.95
C GLU A 135 16.92 17.36 4.56
N GLY A 136 17.17 16.78 5.73
CA GLY A 136 16.15 16.20 6.60
C GLY A 136 16.23 16.82 7.99
N GLN A 137 15.09 17.20 8.54
CA GLN A 137 14.97 17.81 9.86
C GLN A 137 13.99 17.01 10.73
N GLY A 138 14.46 16.59 11.90
CA GLY A 138 13.61 15.97 12.92
C GLY A 138 13.09 17.01 13.91
N ALA A 139 11.78 17.01 14.16
CA ALA A 139 11.12 17.77 15.21
C ALA A 139 10.42 16.83 16.20
N ALA A 140 9.98 17.36 17.35
CA ALA A 140 9.16 16.59 18.28
C ALA A 140 7.87 16.12 17.57
N GLY A 141 7.73 14.81 17.37
CA GLY A 141 6.56 14.19 16.76
C GLY A 141 6.50 14.22 15.22
N SER A 142 7.46 14.83 14.51
CA SER A 142 7.47 14.83 13.03
C SER A 142 8.88 14.84 12.44
N SER A 143 9.02 14.34 11.22
CA SER A 143 10.22 14.47 10.41
C SER A 143 9.87 15.17 9.10
N TYR A 144 10.74 16.05 8.63
CA TYR A 144 10.57 16.86 7.43
C TYR A 144 11.73 16.58 6.49
N LEU A 145 11.44 16.26 5.24
CA LEU A 145 12.45 16.03 4.22
C LEU A 145 12.23 16.99 3.06
N THR A 146 13.28 17.70 2.66
CA THR A 146 13.19 18.80 1.68
C THR A 146 13.94 18.47 0.41
N TRP A 147 13.29 18.68 -0.73
CA TRP A 147 13.90 18.72 -2.07
C TRP A 147 13.81 20.13 -2.62
N THR A 148 14.75 20.49 -3.48
CA THR A 148 14.74 21.76 -4.22
C THR A 148 15.01 21.55 -5.69
N ASN A 149 14.45 22.41 -6.54
CA ASN A 149 14.79 22.45 -7.97
C ASN A 149 15.84 23.55 -8.26
N PRO A 150 16.40 23.64 -9.48
CA PRO A 150 17.37 24.69 -9.84
C PRO A 150 16.81 26.11 -9.83
N ALA A 151 15.48 26.25 -9.91
CA ALA A 151 14.82 27.55 -9.83
C ALA A 151 14.80 28.08 -8.38
N GLY A 152 14.92 27.18 -7.39
CA GLY A 152 14.92 27.50 -5.97
C GLY A 152 13.60 27.17 -5.27
N ASP A 153 12.63 26.59 -5.98
CA ASP A 153 11.41 26.05 -5.36
C ASP A 153 11.77 24.90 -4.42
N ALA A 154 10.99 24.75 -3.35
CA ALA A 154 11.15 23.67 -2.40
C ALA A 154 9.89 22.80 -2.30
N LEU A 155 10.10 21.50 -2.20
CA LEU A 155 9.09 20.50 -1.90
C LEU A 155 9.46 19.81 -0.59
N ILE A 156 8.58 19.90 0.41
CA ILE A 156 8.82 19.41 1.77
C ILE A 156 7.81 18.32 2.09
N PHE A 157 8.29 17.12 2.37
CA PHE A 157 7.48 15.99 2.82
C PHE A 157 7.52 15.89 4.34
N ARG A 158 6.34 15.78 4.97
CA ARG A 158 6.21 15.61 6.42
C ARG A 158 5.76 14.19 6.78
N PHE A 159 6.44 13.62 7.75
CA PHE A 159 6.14 12.33 8.39
C PHE A 159 5.76 12.56 9.86
N LEU A 160 4.87 11.73 10.42
CA LEU A 160 4.71 11.64 11.86
C LEU A 160 5.72 10.65 12.44
N ASN A 161 6.46 11.05 13.48
CA ASN A 161 7.43 10.16 14.14
C ASN A 161 6.73 9.09 15.01
N ALA A 162 5.50 9.37 15.44
CA ALA A 162 4.65 8.43 16.16
C ALA A 162 3.99 7.42 15.20
N ALA A 163 4.80 6.64 14.50
CA ALA A 163 4.41 5.44 13.77
C ALA A 163 5.68 4.66 13.36
N VAL A 164 6.37 4.13 14.37
CA VAL A 164 7.17 2.90 14.17
C VAL A 164 6.32 1.77 14.73
N ALA A 165 5.15 1.53 14.12
CA ALA A 165 4.17 0.60 14.65
C ALA A 165 3.68 -0.31 13.54
N ALA A 166 4.21 -1.54 13.52
CA ALA A 166 3.74 -2.67 12.72
C ALA A 166 3.76 -2.53 11.17
N GLU A 167 3.85 -3.69 10.53
CA GLU A 167 3.77 -3.92 9.07
C GLU A 167 2.55 -3.28 8.38
N ALA A 168 1.58 -2.80 9.15
CA ALA A 168 0.30 -2.33 8.66
C ALA A 168 0.13 -0.80 8.70
N ASP A 169 1.06 -0.07 9.32
CA ASP A 169 1.10 1.41 9.28
C ASP A 169 2.12 1.90 8.22
N ARG A 170 2.42 1.06 7.21
CA ARG A 170 3.44 1.33 6.18
C ARG A 170 2.94 2.18 5.01
N GLN A 171 1.63 2.35 4.87
CA GLN A 171 1.01 3.22 3.87
C GLN A 171 0.74 4.60 4.45
N HIS A 172 0.62 5.60 3.58
CA HIS A 172 0.24 6.97 3.95
C HIS A 172 1.17 7.61 5.00
N ARG A 173 2.46 7.23 5.03
CA ARG A 173 3.41 7.76 6.02
C ARG A 173 3.73 9.24 5.78
N ILE A 174 3.58 9.70 4.55
CA ILE A 174 3.62 11.13 4.22
C ILE A 174 2.25 11.70 4.57
N VAL A 175 2.21 12.47 5.65
CA VAL A 175 0.97 13.04 6.17
C VAL A 175 0.70 14.45 5.66
N ASP A 176 1.73 15.09 5.10
CA ASP A 176 1.62 16.44 4.54
C ASP A 176 2.71 16.69 3.50
N VAL A 177 2.41 17.60 2.58
CA VAL A 177 3.36 18.11 1.58
C VAL A 177 3.22 19.62 1.48
N ILE A 178 4.35 20.32 1.54
CA ILE A 178 4.42 21.77 1.42
C ILE A 178 5.23 22.10 0.17
N PHE A 179 4.63 22.86 -0.74
CA PHE A 179 5.31 23.47 -1.88
C PHE A 179 5.60 24.94 -1.57
N GLN A 180 6.85 25.35 -1.70
CA GLN A 180 7.30 26.72 -1.49
C GLN A 180 7.93 27.23 -2.79
N PRO A 181 7.21 28.02 -3.59
CA PRO A 181 7.79 28.60 -4.79
C PRO A 181 8.86 29.64 -4.42
N HIS A 182 9.93 29.71 -5.20
CA HIS A 182 10.83 30.84 -5.16
C HIS A 182 10.11 32.09 -5.71
N GLY A 183 10.29 33.22 -5.04
CA GLY A 183 9.71 34.51 -5.43
C GLY A 183 10.62 35.32 -6.33
#